data_AF-A0A4Q2RU85-F1
#
_entry.id   AF-A0A4Q2RU85-F1
#
_cell.length_a   1.000
_cell.length_b   1.000
_cell.length_c   1.000
_cell.angle_alpha   90.00
_cell.angle_beta   90.00
_cell.angle_gamma   90.00
#
_symmetry.space_group_name_H-M   'P 1'
#
loop_
_entity.id
_entity.type
_entity.pdbx_description
1 polymer ?
#
loop_
_entity_poly.entity_id
_entity_poly.type
_entity_poly.pdbx_seq_one_letter_code
_entity_poly.pdbx_strand_id
1 'polypeptide(L)'
;MSIDQRLRNGLHPADPDHGLDTLAALRRVEQRVTRRTRATHAALSALVAAALVAVIGVGAAFQQGRPDTPDVVAAEPSERALIGTYVVDVPDSPVARIEGLVGRWVISLEADGALELRPPPSYTGATTGAAWRVEDELLRTDALVEPGCQADNGYVGTYRWSLTDDLLAFSLVDDACDVRRALFTSSAWERVP
;
A
#
# COMPACT_ATOMS: atom_id res chain seq x y z
N MET A 1 -26.55 -49.39 -16.96
CA MET A 1 -27.13 -48.37 -16.06
C MET A 1 -27.03 -47.01 -16.75
N SER A 2 -28.12 -46.26 -16.83
CA SER A 2 -28.22 -45.00 -17.60
C SER A 2 -27.70 -43.79 -16.81
N ILE A 3 -27.05 -42.85 -17.50
CA ILE A 3 -26.54 -41.57 -16.97
C ILE A 3 -27.67 -40.72 -16.35
N ASP A 4 -28.90 -40.86 -16.84
CA ASP A 4 -30.09 -40.18 -16.29
C ASP A 4 -30.39 -40.56 -14.84
N GLN A 5 -30.02 -41.78 -14.43
CA GLN A 5 -30.28 -42.27 -13.07
C GLN A 5 -29.28 -41.68 -12.06
N ARG A 6 -28.11 -41.23 -12.52
CA ARG A 6 -27.12 -40.52 -11.69
C ARG A 6 -27.49 -39.06 -11.42
N LEU A 7 -28.17 -38.40 -12.36
CA LEU A 7 -28.59 -37.01 -12.20
C LEU A 7 -29.75 -36.86 -11.21
N ARG A 8 -30.66 -37.85 -11.13
CA ARG A 8 -31.80 -37.79 -10.17
C ARG A 8 -31.43 -38.12 -8.73
N ASN A 9 -30.38 -38.90 -8.49
CA ASN A 9 -29.97 -39.28 -7.13
C ASN A 9 -28.98 -38.28 -6.48
N GLY A 10 -28.49 -37.28 -7.22
CA GLY A 10 -27.48 -36.32 -6.74
C GLY A 10 -28.02 -35.09 -6.01
N LEU A 11 -29.33 -34.88 -5.98
CA LEU A 11 -29.96 -33.73 -5.32
C LEU A 11 -30.69 -34.19 -4.06
N HIS A 12 -29.92 -34.51 -3.02
CA HIS A 12 -30.45 -34.42 -1.65
C HIS A 12 -30.28 -32.97 -1.18
N PRO A 13 -31.26 -32.41 -0.45
CA PRO A 13 -31.10 -31.13 0.21
C PRO A 13 -29.88 -31.18 1.12
N ALA A 14 -28.97 -30.21 0.96
CA ALA A 14 -27.90 -30.00 1.92
C ALA A 14 -28.51 -29.70 3.29
N ASP A 15 -28.07 -30.48 4.26
CA ASP A 15 -28.39 -30.38 5.68
C ASP A 15 -28.12 -28.95 6.21
N PRO A 16 -29.08 -28.25 6.84
CA PRO A 16 -28.91 -26.86 7.29
C PRO A 16 -28.01 -26.71 8.54
N ASP A 17 -27.41 -27.78 9.07
CA ASP A 17 -26.77 -27.78 10.39
C ASP A 17 -25.30 -27.27 10.42
N HIS A 18 -24.72 -26.82 9.31
CA HIS A 18 -23.35 -26.29 9.29
C HIS A 18 -23.22 -24.78 9.60
N GLY A 19 -24.33 -24.08 9.86
CA GLY A 19 -24.33 -22.65 10.18
C GLY A 19 -24.18 -22.30 11.67
N LEU A 20 -24.44 -23.25 12.59
CA LEU A 20 -24.50 -22.97 14.03
C LEU A 20 -23.15 -23.12 14.74
N ASP A 21 -22.24 -23.95 14.24
CA ASP A 21 -20.94 -24.19 14.87
C ASP A 21 -19.92 -23.08 14.60
N THR A 22 -20.03 -22.38 13.46
CA THR A 22 -19.14 -21.27 13.08
C THR A 22 -19.43 -20.00 13.89
N LEU A 23 -20.70 -19.69 14.16
CA LEU A 23 -21.09 -18.57 15.03
C LEU A 23 -20.72 -18.82 16.50
N ALA A 24 -20.81 -20.07 16.97
CA ALA A 24 -20.36 -20.44 18.31
C ALA A 24 -18.83 -20.35 18.45
N ALA A 25 -18.07 -20.68 17.40
CA ALA A 25 -16.61 -20.53 17.37
C ALA A 25 -16.17 -19.06 17.37
N LEU A 26 -16.84 -18.19 16.59
CA LEU A 26 -16.54 -16.75 16.55
C LEU A 26 -16.77 -16.06 17.90
N ARG A 27 -17.87 -16.38 18.60
CA ARG A 27 -18.12 -15.82 19.95
C ARG A 27 -17.07 -16.21 20.99
N ARG A 28 -16.47 -17.40 20.88
CA ARG A 28 -15.37 -17.82 21.79
C ARG A 28 -14.07 -17.06 21.52
N VAL A 29 -13.84 -16.59 20.29
CA VAL A 29 -12.66 -15.80 19.92
C VAL A 29 -12.82 -14.35 20.37
N GLU A 30 -13.99 -13.74 20.18
CA GLU A 30 -14.27 -12.35 20.62
C GLU A 30 -14.19 -12.18 22.15
N GLN A 31 -14.63 -13.19 22.91
CA GLN A 31 -14.52 -13.18 24.37
C GLN A 31 -13.08 -13.30 24.89
N ARG A 32 -12.13 -13.85 24.10
CA ARG A 32 -10.71 -13.93 24.47
C ARG A 32 -9.95 -12.63 24.19
N VAL A 33 -10.34 -11.88 23.16
CA VAL A 33 -9.69 -10.61 22.79
C VAL A 33 -10.05 -9.50 23.80
N THR A 34 -11.31 -9.44 24.23
CA THR A 34 -11.77 -8.42 25.20
C THR A 34 -11.23 -8.61 26.63
N ARG A 35 -10.84 -9.83 27.02
CA ARG A 35 -10.23 -10.09 28.33
C ARG A 35 -8.72 -9.82 28.36
N ARG A 36 -8.03 -9.81 27.22
CA ARG A 36 -6.58 -9.56 27.14
C ARG A 36 -6.20 -8.08 27.10
N THR A 37 -7.14 -7.20 26.73
CA THR A 37 -6.91 -5.74 26.64
C THR A 37 -7.17 -4.97 27.93
N ARG A 38 -7.56 -5.63 29.03
CA ARG A 38 -7.77 -4.99 30.35
C ARG A 38 -6.74 -5.39 31.43
N ALA A 39 -5.61 -6.01 31.04
CA ALA A 39 -4.64 -6.56 31.99
C ALA A 39 -3.21 -6.00 31.85
N THR A 40 -3.02 -4.75 31.42
CA THR A 40 -1.70 -4.11 31.41
C THR A 40 -1.75 -2.61 31.74
N HIS A 41 -2.44 -2.21 32.81
CA HIS A 41 -2.20 -0.90 33.43
C HIS A 41 -2.40 -0.98 34.94
N ALA A 42 -1.45 -1.62 35.61
CA ALA A 42 -1.21 -1.43 37.03
C ALA A 42 0.28 -1.67 37.33
N ALA A 43 0.88 -0.70 38.04
CA ALA A 43 2.22 -0.66 38.63
C ALA A 43 3.40 -0.41 37.67
N LEU A 44 4.37 0.46 37.96
CA LEU A 44 4.58 1.37 39.09
C LEU A 44 5.68 2.37 38.67
N SER A 45 5.51 3.61 39.12
CA SER A 45 6.41 4.75 39.11
C SER A 45 7.87 4.47 39.53
N ALA A 46 8.84 5.24 39.00
CA ALA A 46 9.47 6.37 39.73
C ALA A 46 10.85 6.76 39.16
N LEU A 47 11.03 8.09 39.02
CA LEU A 47 12.26 8.88 39.24
C LEU A 47 13.52 8.55 38.43
N VAL A 48 14.01 9.52 37.64
CA VAL A 48 15.16 10.37 38.02
C VAL A 48 15.03 11.73 37.32
N ALA A 49 15.19 12.79 38.10
CA ALA A 49 15.22 14.18 37.68
C ALA A 49 16.64 14.63 37.26
N ALA A 50 16.67 15.63 36.37
CA ALA A 50 17.67 16.69 36.23
C ALA A 50 19.08 16.35 35.69
N ALA A 51 19.42 16.94 34.52
CA ALA A 51 20.54 17.87 34.31
C ALA A 51 20.49 18.38 32.85
N LEU A 52 20.05 19.59 32.52
CA LEU A 52 20.70 20.91 32.57
C LEU A 52 21.88 21.13 31.60
N VAL A 53 21.75 22.24 30.84
CA VAL A 53 22.78 23.14 30.26
C VAL A 53 23.27 22.87 28.82
N ALA A 54 22.78 23.75 27.94
CA ALA A 54 23.45 24.52 26.89
C ALA A 54 24.77 24.01 26.29
N VAL A 55 24.75 23.85 24.96
CA VAL A 55 25.91 24.15 24.12
C VAL A 55 25.49 25.22 23.11
N ILE A 56 25.65 26.48 23.51
CA ILE A 56 25.87 27.58 22.57
C ILE A 56 27.35 27.44 22.17
N GLY A 57 27.59 26.76 21.05
CA GLY A 57 28.90 26.62 20.44
C GLY A 57 29.11 27.74 19.42
N VAL A 58 29.74 28.81 19.88
CA VAL A 58 30.29 29.91 19.08
C VAL A 58 31.22 29.36 18.00
N GLY A 59 30.83 29.50 16.73
CA GLY A 59 31.67 29.27 15.56
C GLY A 59 31.77 30.54 14.73
N ALA A 60 32.35 31.60 15.30
CA ALA A 60 32.75 32.76 14.53
C ALA A 60 34.17 32.56 13.99
N ALA A 61 34.35 32.92 12.72
CA ALA A 61 35.58 33.05 11.94
C ALA A 61 36.12 31.78 11.25
N PHE A 62 35.60 31.51 10.05
CA PHE A 62 36.42 31.54 8.83
C PHE A 62 35.56 31.95 7.62
N GLN A 63 36.12 32.86 6.83
CA GLN A 63 35.52 33.59 5.73
C GLN A 63 35.30 32.70 4.49
N GLN A 64 34.21 32.90 3.75
CA GLN A 64 34.17 33.50 2.39
C GLN A 64 32.80 33.27 1.75
N GLY A 65 32.25 34.34 1.15
CA GLY A 65 30.84 34.48 0.80
C GLY A 65 30.26 33.37 -0.06
N ARG A 66 29.12 32.86 0.38
CA ARG A 66 28.14 32.11 -0.42
C ARG A 66 26.86 32.95 -0.39
N PRO A 67 26.26 33.31 -1.54
CA PRO A 67 24.99 34.01 -1.53
C PRO A 67 23.94 33.12 -0.84
N ASP A 68 23.30 33.66 0.20
CA ASP A 68 22.16 33.06 0.88
C ASP A 68 21.06 32.79 -0.15
N THR A 69 21.00 31.54 -0.62
CA THR A 69 19.76 31.01 -1.16
C THR A 69 18.96 30.60 0.07
N PRO A 70 17.79 31.19 0.34
CA PRO A 70 16.98 30.74 1.46
C PRO A 70 16.74 29.24 1.29
N ASP A 71 17.14 28.47 2.30
CA ASP A 71 16.86 27.04 2.39
C ASP A 71 15.34 26.93 2.61
N VAL A 72 14.60 26.92 1.51
CA VAL A 72 13.17 26.62 1.51
C VAL A 72 13.11 25.14 1.87
N VAL A 73 12.98 24.86 3.17
CA VAL A 73 12.57 23.54 3.65
C VAL A 73 11.22 23.27 2.99
N ALA A 74 11.24 22.53 1.88
CA ALA A 74 10.03 22.11 1.19
C ALA A 74 9.21 21.34 2.21
N ALA A 75 7.99 21.80 2.47
CA ALA A 75 7.09 21.09 3.36
C ALA A 75 6.83 19.71 2.74
N GLU A 76 7.16 18.65 3.47
CA GLU A 76 6.87 17.28 3.07
C GLU A 76 5.34 17.15 2.88
N PRO A 77 4.86 16.64 1.74
CA PRO A 77 3.43 16.51 1.51
C PRO A 77 2.82 15.55 2.54
N SER A 78 1.66 15.89 3.10
CA SER A 78 0.93 14.96 3.97
C SER A 78 0.38 13.78 3.17
N GLU A 79 0.12 12.62 3.77
CA GLU A 79 -0.56 11.48 3.13
C GLU A 79 -1.82 11.88 2.33
N ARG A 80 -2.59 12.84 2.85
CA ARG A 80 -3.78 13.36 2.17
C ARG A 80 -3.48 14.05 0.83
N ALA A 81 -2.26 14.50 0.61
CA ALA A 81 -1.82 15.08 -0.65
C ALA A 81 -1.74 14.02 -1.76
N LEU A 82 -1.59 12.73 -1.42
CA LEU A 82 -1.59 11.66 -2.42
C LEU A 82 -2.98 11.29 -2.92
N ILE A 83 -4.05 11.67 -2.22
CA ILE A 83 -5.41 11.36 -2.66
C ILE A 83 -5.68 12.01 -4.02
N GLY A 84 -6.24 11.24 -4.94
CA GLY A 84 -6.59 11.71 -6.28
C GLY A 84 -6.34 10.68 -7.37
N THR A 85 -6.50 11.14 -8.62
CA THR A 85 -6.29 10.33 -9.81
C THR A 85 -5.02 10.75 -10.51
N TYR A 86 -4.23 9.78 -10.97
CA TYR A 86 -3.00 10.02 -11.70
C TYR A 86 -2.90 9.14 -12.94
N VAL A 87 -2.14 9.59 -13.92
CA VAL A 87 -1.88 8.88 -15.16
C VAL A 87 -0.39 8.66 -15.38
N VAL A 88 -0.04 7.53 -15.97
CA VAL A 88 1.30 7.28 -16.47
C VAL A 88 1.22 6.59 -17.82
N ASP A 89 2.11 6.96 -18.73
CA ASP A 89 2.30 6.25 -19.99
C ASP A 89 3.52 5.33 -19.84
N VAL A 90 3.27 4.03 -19.65
CA VAL A 90 4.34 3.03 -19.49
C VAL A 90 4.99 2.78 -20.84
N PRO A 91 6.30 3.02 -20.99
CA PRO A 91 6.98 2.86 -22.26
C PRO A 91 7.12 1.40 -22.67
N ASP A 92 7.31 1.18 -23.97
CA ASP A 92 7.58 -0.14 -24.51
C ASP A 92 8.98 -0.63 -24.08
N SER A 93 9.00 -1.62 -23.18
CA SER A 93 10.19 -2.31 -22.71
C SER A 93 9.97 -3.83 -22.71
N PRO A 94 11.01 -4.67 -22.70
CA PRO A 94 10.83 -6.12 -22.67
C PRO A 94 9.93 -6.61 -21.53
N VAL A 95 10.14 -6.10 -20.32
CA VAL A 95 9.32 -6.44 -19.13
C VAL A 95 7.89 -5.93 -19.32
N ALA A 96 7.71 -4.64 -19.66
CA ALA A 96 6.37 -4.09 -19.83
C ALA A 96 5.58 -4.82 -20.93
N ARG A 97 6.25 -5.30 -21.98
CA ARG A 97 5.60 -6.04 -23.07
C ARG A 97 5.19 -7.45 -22.66
N ILE A 98 6.07 -8.18 -21.98
CA ILE A 98 5.79 -9.54 -21.50
C ILE A 98 4.60 -9.52 -20.53
N GLU A 99 4.55 -8.50 -19.67
CA GLU A 99 3.52 -8.34 -18.65
C GLU A 99 2.27 -7.56 -19.12
N GLY A 100 2.20 -7.16 -20.40
CA GLY A 100 1.07 -6.43 -20.96
C GLY A 100 0.86 -5.02 -20.40
N LEU A 101 1.88 -4.44 -19.75
CA LEU A 101 1.84 -3.13 -19.10
C LEU A 101 1.99 -1.94 -20.05
N VAL A 102 2.41 -2.14 -21.29
CA VAL A 102 2.66 -1.02 -22.23
C VAL A 102 1.40 -0.20 -22.47
N GLY A 103 1.50 1.12 -22.33
CA GLY A 103 0.44 2.07 -22.62
C GLY A 103 0.00 2.87 -21.40
N ARG A 104 -1.18 3.51 -21.53
CA ARG A 104 -1.70 4.42 -20.52
C ARG A 104 -2.34 3.68 -19.37
N TRP A 105 -1.86 3.97 -18.16
CA TRP A 105 -2.47 3.56 -16.91
C TRP A 105 -3.08 4.76 -16.20
N VAL A 106 -4.16 4.49 -15.48
CA VAL A 106 -4.73 5.44 -14.51
C VAL A 106 -4.78 4.77 -13.16
N ILE A 107 -4.34 5.48 -12.12
CA ILE A 107 -4.46 5.06 -10.72
C ILE A 107 -5.35 6.06 -9.98
N SER A 108 -6.27 5.55 -9.17
CA SER A 108 -6.99 6.35 -8.18
C SER A 108 -6.57 5.91 -6.78
N LEU A 109 -6.11 6.87 -5.98
CA LEU A 109 -5.76 6.70 -4.57
C LEU A 109 -6.86 7.35 -3.73
N GLU A 110 -7.73 6.54 -3.16
CA GLU A 110 -8.92 7.01 -2.42
C GLU A 110 -8.63 7.26 -0.95
N ALA A 111 -9.38 8.19 -0.35
CA ALA A 111 -9.18 8.63 1.04
C ALA A 111 -9.42 7.53 2.10
N ASP A 112 -10.14 6.47 1.75
CA ASP A 112 -10.41 5.31 2.61
C ASP A 112 -9.33 4.22 2.50
N GLY A 113 -8.28 4.45 1.69
CA GLY A 113 -7.20 3.52 1.43
C GLY A 113 -7.48 2.56 0.27
N ALA A 114 -8.58 2.72 -0.47
CA ALA A 114 -8.80 1.94 -1.70
C ALA A 114 -7.90 2.43 -2.84
N LEU A 115 -7.40 1.48 -3.63
CA LEU A 115 -6.62 1.72 -4.83
C LEU A 115 -7.31 1.08 -6.03
N GLU A 116 -7.61 1.88 -7.04
CA GLU A 116 -8.16 1.41 -8.32
C GLU A 116 -7.19 1.66 -9.46
N LEU A 117 -7.03 0.66 -10.33
CA LEU A 117 -6.25 0.78 -11.55
C LEU A 117 -7.17 0.65 -12.77
N ARG A 118 -6.97 1.53 -13.74
CA ARG A 118 -7.54 1.41 -15.08
C ARG A 118 -6.39 1.18 -16.06
N PRO A 119 -6.25 -0.05 -16.58
CA PRO A 119 -5.11 -0.42 -17.39
C PRO A 119 -5.33 -0.06 -18.87
N PRO A 120 -4.29 -0.15 -19.71
CA PRO A 120 -4.46 -0.16 -21.16
C PRO A 120 -5.20 -1.43 -21.61
N PRO A 121 -5.84 -1.42 -22.80
CA PRO A 121 -6.61 -2.57 -23.31
C PRO A 121 -5.82 -3.89 -23.47
N SER A 122 -4.49 -3.84 -23.51
CA SER A 122 -3.62 -5.00 -23.62
C SER A 122 -3.46 -5.79 -22.33
N TYR A 123 -3.77 -5.20 -21.18
CA TYR A 123 -3.63 -5.84 -19.88
C TYR A 123 -4.88 -6.64 -19.52
N THR A 124 -4.72 -7.86 -19.04
CA THR A 124 -5.82 -8.79 -18.77
C THR A 124 -5.92 -9.23 -17.30
N GLY A 125 -5.10 -8.69 -16.41
CA GLY A 125 -5.11 -9.02 -14.98
C GLY A 125 -6.19 -8.25 -14.19
N ALA A 126 -6.33 -8.55 -12.89
CA ALA A 126 -7.25 -7.79 -12.04
C ALA A 126 -6.67 -6.42 -11.70
N THR A 127 -7.55 -5.43 -11.56
CA THR A 127 -7.18 -4.02 -11.37
C THR A 127 -7.98 -3.31 -10.28
N THR A 128 -8.78 -4.07 -9.52
CA THR A 128 -9.65 -3.57 -8.44
C THR A 128 -9.43 -4.38 -7.17
N GLY A 129 -9.86 -3.83 -6.02
CA GLY A 129 -9.77 -4.53 -4.73
C GLY A 129 -8.38 -4.47 -4.11
N ALA A 130 -7.53 -3.56 -4.59
CA ALA A 130 -6.26 -3.24 -3.98
C ALA A 130 -6.43 -2.13 -2.93
N ALA A 131 -5.50 -2.09 -2.00
CA ALA A 131 -5.39 -1.09 -0.97
C ALA A 131 -4.04 -0.37 -1.06
N TRP A 132 -4.01 0.82 -0.47
CA TRP A 132 -2.81 1.59 -0.24
C TRP A 132 -2.86 2.25 1.14
N ARG A 133 -1.68 2.60 1.65
CA ARG A 133 -1.51 3.40 2.85
C ARG A 133 -0.13 4.02 2.89
N VAL A 134 0.02 5.12 3.61
CA VAL A 134 1.33 5.69 3.92
C VAL A 134 1.68 5.45 5.38
N GLU A 135 2.88 4.92 5.63
CA GLU A 135 3.49 4.88 6.95
C GLU A 135 4.79 5.70 6.86
N ASP A 136 4.85 6.82 7.58
CA ASP A 136 5.91 7.83 7.47
C ASP A 136 6.03 8.38 6.03
N GLU A 137 7.10 8.02 5.31
CA GLU A 137 7.38 8.41 3.91
C GLU A 137 7.23 7.23 2.93
N LEU A 138 6.67 6.12 3.40
CA LEU A 138 6.59 4.88 2.63
C LEU A 138 5.15 4.58 2.23
N LEU A 139 4.90 4.53 0.92
CA LEU A 139 3.67 4.00 0.39
C LEU A 139 3.76 2.47 0.34
N ARG A 140 2.73 1.82 0.87
CA ARG A 140 2.56 0.37 0.83
C ARG A 140 1.30 0.02 0.07
N THR A 141 1.36 -0.98 -0.82
CA THR A 141 0.20 -1.40 -1.62
C THR A 141 0.27 -2.87 -2.01
N ASP A 142 -0.88 -3.50 -2.13
CA ASP A 142 -1.09 -4.85 -2.67
C ASP A 142 -1.68 -4.82 -4.11
N ALA A 143 -1.46 -3.71 -4.83
CA ALA A 143 -1.87 -3.61 -6.22
C ALA A 143 -1.39 -4.81 -7.06
N LEU A 144 -2.23 -5.26 -7.99
CA LEU A 144 -1.94 -6.34 -8.93
C LEU A 144 -1.66 -7.72 -8.30
N VAL A 145 -2.12 -7.99 -7.07
CA VAL A 145 -1.97 -9.33 -6.46
C VAL A 145 -2.53 -10.43 -7.36
N GLU A 146 -3.74 -10.27 -7.90
CA GLU A 146 -4.33 -11.27 -8.78
C GLU A 146 -4.35 -10.81 -10.26
N PRO A 147 -3.91 -11.63 -11.23
CA PRO A 147 -3.08 -12.83 -11.10
C PRO A 147 -1.57 -12.52 -11.00
N GLY A 148 -1.16 -11.25 -11.00
CA GLY A 148 0.24 -10.84 -11.22
C GLY A 148 1.16 -11.20 -10.05
N CYS A 149 0.97 -10.57 -8.89
CA CYS A 149 1.93 -10.63 -7.79
C CYS A 149 1.77 -11.84 -6.84
N GLN A 150 0.81 -12.73 -7.10
CA GLN A 150 0.62 -13.98 -6.34
C GLN A 150 1.81 -14.94 -6.47
N ALA A 151 2.44 -15.02 -7.65
CA ALA A 151 3.43 -16.05 -7.95
C ALA A 151 4.73 -15.91 -7.14
N ASP A 152 5.10 -14.69 -6.76
CA ASP A 152 6.43 -14.37 -6.24
C ASP A 152 6.48 -14.12 -4.73
N ASN A 153 5.42 -14.48 -3.98
CA ASN A 153 5.20 -14.08 -2.58
C ASN A 153 5.16 -12.55 -2.36
N GLY A 154 5.03 -11.78 -3.45
CA GLY A 154 5.01 -10.32 -3.46
C GLY A 154 3.62 -9.76 -3.17
N TYR A 155 3.02 -10.10 -2.04
CA TYR A 155 1.66 -9.63 -1.72
C TYR A 155 1.58 -8.12 -1.49
N VAL A 156 2.67 -7.51 -1.00
CA VAL A 156 2.73 -6.07 -0.72
C VAL A 156 4.05 -5.52 -1.24
N GLY A 157 3.97 -4.41 -1.98
CA GLY A 157 5.11 -3.59 -2.37
C GLY A 157 5.24 -2.37 -1.46
N THR A 158 6.46 -1.90 -1.28
CA THR A 158 6.83 -0.73 -0.49
C THR A 158 7.69 0.21 -1.32
N TYR A 159 7.28 1.47 -1.35
CA TYR A 159 7.87 2.52 -2.19
C TYR A 159 8.10 3.78 -1.37
N ARG A 160 9.24 4.44 -1.57
CA ARG A 160 9.33 5.87 -1.26
C ARG A 160 8.55 6.62 -2.32
N TRP A 161 7.93 7.71 -1.93
CA TRP A 161 7.20 8.56 -2.85
C TRP A 161 7.62 10.01 -2.70
N SER A 162 7.43 10.78 -3.76
CA SER A 162 7.55 12.22 -3.74
C SER A 162 6.48 12.81 -4.64
N LEU A 163 5.88 13.92 -4.21
CA LEU A 163 4.92 14.67 -4.98
C LEU A 163 5.46 16.10 -5.14
N THR A 164 5.77 16.48 -6.36
CA THR A 164 6.19 17.85 -6.70
C THR A 164 5.24 18.38 -7.75
N ASP A 165 4.59 19.50 -7.44
CA ASP A 165 3.47 20.04 -8.21
C ASP A 165 2.39 18.95 -8.39
N ASP A 166 2.24 18.44 -9.61
CA ASP A 166 1.28 17.39 -10.00
C ASP A 166 1.96 16.08 -10.43
N LEU A 167 3.26 15.92 -10.15
CA LEU A 167 4.04 14.74 -10.52
C LEU A 167 4.33 13.89 -9.28
N LEU A 168 3.72 12.71 -9.24
CA LEU A 168 3.92 11.68 -8.23
C LEU A 168 4.94 10.65 -8.73
N ALA A 169 6.11 10.60 -8.09
CA ALA A 169 7.14 9.62 -8.41
C ALA A 169 7.29 8.59 -7.29
N PHE A 170 7.47 7.32 -7.68
CA PHE A 170 7.75 6.22 -6.77
C PHE A 170 9.16 5.70 -6.96
N SER A 171 9.86 5.48 -5.86
CA SER A 171 11.16 4.81 -5.82
C SER A 171 11.04 3.52 -5.03
N LEU A 172 11.53 2.42 -5.61
CA LEU A 172 11.47 1.10 -4.99
C LEU A 172 12.20 1.07 -3.64
N VAL A 173 11.55 0.55 -2.60
CA VAL A 173 12.19 0.18 -1.33
C VAL A 173 12.26 -1.34 -1.21
N ASP A 174 11.11 -2.00 -1.33
CA ASP A 174 11.00 -3.47 -1.30
C ASP A 174 9.75 -3.91 -2.05
N ASP A 175 9.92 -4.75 -3.06
CA ASP A 175 8.81 -5.36 -3.77
C ASP A 175 9.32 -6.56 -4.58
N ALA A 176 8.85 -7.75 -4.22
CA ALA A 176 9.20 -8.98 -4.93
C ALA A 176 8.44 -9.15 -6.26
N CYS A 177 7.39 -8.36 -6.51
CA CYS A 177 6.57 -8.47 -7.71
C CYS A 177 7.13 -7.60 -8.86
N ASP A 178 7.70 -8.25 -9.87
CA ASP A 178 8.30 -7.57 -11.03
C ASP A 178 7.29 -6.69 -11.78
N VAL A 179 6.05 -7.14 -11.92
CA VAL A 179 4.96 -6.43 -12.58
C VAL A 179 4.66 -5.10 -11.88
N ARG A 180 4.46 -5.15 -10.56
CA ARG A 180 4.14 -3.96 -9.76
C ARG A 180 5.31 -2.99 -9.74
N ARG A 181 6.54 -3.47 -9.60
CA ARG A 181 7.74 -2.62 -9.72
C ARG A 181 7.79 -1.91 -11.06
N ALA A 182 7.62 -2.67 -12.15
CA ALA A 182 7.68 -2.13 -13.49
C ALA A 182 6.62 -1.04 -13.70
N LEU A 183 5.39 -1.24 -13.20
CA LEU A 183 4.34 -0.24 -13.30
C LEU A 183 4.67 1.02 -12.48
N PHE A 184 4.90 0.89 -11.17
CA PHE A 184 5.02 2.03 -10.27
C PHE A 184 6.29 2.85 -10.50
N THR A 185 7.38 2.23 -10.95
CA THR A 185 8.69 2.89 -11.13
C THR A 185 9.03 3.22 -12.59
N SER A 186 8.11 2.95 -13.52
CA SER A 186 8.33 3.19 -14.96
C SER A 186 8.61 4.66 -15.28
N SER A 187 7.88 5.57 -14.64
CA SER A 187 7.92 7.02 -14.84
C SER A 187 7.15 7.73 -13.71
N ALA A 188 7.26 9.05 -13.64
CA ALA A 188 6.40 9.85 -12.77
C ALA A 188 4.94 9.83 -13.28
N TRP A 189 4.01 9.83 -12.34
CA TRP A 189 2.57 9.84 -12.56
C TRP A 189 2.06 11.28 -12.50
N GLU A 190 1.34 11.71 -13.53
CA GLU A 190 0.76 13.05 -13.61
C GLU A 190 -0.64 13.07 -13.00
N ARG A 191 -0.91 14.01 -12.10
CA ARG A 191 -2.24 14.18 -11.50
C ARG A 191 -3.23 14.65 -12.55
N VAL A 192 -4.42 14.04 -12.54
CA VAL A 192 -5.57 14.51 -13.32
C VAL A 192 -6.36 15.53 -12.49
N PRO A 193 -6.69 16.71 -13.05
CA PRO A 193 -7.50 17.73 -12.39
C PRO A 193 -8.92 17.28 -12.01
#